data_AF-A0A7X8J4B2-F1
#
_entry.id   AF-A0A7X8J4B2-F1
#
_cell.length_a   1.000
_cell.length_b   1.000
_cell.length_c   1.000
_cell.angle_alpha   90.00
_cell.angle_beta   90.00
_cell.angle_gamma   90.00
#
_symmetry.space_group_name_H-M   'P 1'
#
loop_
_entity.id
_entity.type
_entity.pdbx_description
1 polymer ?
#
loop_
_entity_poly.entity_id
_entity_poly.type
_entity_poly.pdbx_seq_one_letter_code
_entity_poly.pdbx_strand_id
1 'polypeptide(L)'
;MKSIFFCLMILFSVSTAFAQVVIPDEAEIDPTAELKIFSLDKGVLIPRITSSQMSLITSPATGLWVYNTSQKQFFLYDANKWIPMTQTLTATADPVAMNVGEYYFNTSDNKLHYWNGTAWIIVGTL
;
A
#
# COMPACT_ATOMS: atom_id res chain seq x y z
N MET A 1 -4.04 -59.59 -6.01
CA MET A 1 -5.18 -58.69 -6.36
C MET A 1 -5.47 -57.66 -5.26
N LYS A 2 -5.46 -58.02 -3.96
CA LYS A 2 -5.70 -57.09 -2.83
C LYS A 2 -4.69 -55.92 -2.75
N SER A 3 -3.41 -56.18 -2.99
CA SER A 3 -2.35 -55.16 -2.92
C SER A 3 -2.37 -54.15 -4.08
N ILE A 4 -2.89 -54.55 -5.24
CA ILE A 4 -3.07 -53.67 -6.42
C ILE A 4 -4.25 -52.72 -6.20
N PHE A 5 -5.33 -53.21 -5.58
CA PHE A 5 -6.49 -52.39 -5.24
C PHE A 5 -6.12 -51.26 -4.25
N PHE A 6 -5.27 -51.57 -3.27
CA PHE A 6 -4.76 -50.60 -2.31
C PHE A 6 -3.88 -49.51 -2.95
N CYS A 7 -3.08 -49.88 -3.96
CA CYS A 7 -2.22 -48.94 -4.69
C CYS A 7 -3.03 -47.98 -5.57
N LEU A 8 -4.10 -48.47 -6.21
CA LEU A 8 -5.00 -47.65 -7.04
C LEU A 8 -5.78 -46.61 -6.21
N MET A 9 -6.10 -46.94 -4.95
CA MET A 9 -6.84 -46.05 -4.05
C MET A 9 -5.98 -44.86 -3.57
N ILE A 10 -4.67 -45.07 -3.41
CA ILE A 10 -3.71 -44.01 -3.04
C ILE A 10 -3.49 -43.04 -4.21
N LEU A 11 -3.49 -43.54 -5.45
CA LEU A 11 -3.34 -42.71 -6.66
C LEU A 11 -4.50 -41.72 -6.91
N PHE A 12 -5.69 -41.98 -6.35
CA PHE A 12 -6.86 -41.09 -6.46
C PHE A 12 -6.96 -40.06 -5.31
N SER A 13 -6.05 -40.10 -4.34
CA SER A 13 -6.07 -39.25 -3.13
C SER A 13 -5.36 -37.90 -3.30
N VAL A 14 -4.73 -37.66 -4.45
CA VAL A 14 -4.00 -36.40 -4.73
C VAL A 14 -4.95 -35.44 -5.44
N SER A 15 -5.88 -34.84 -4.70
CA SER A 15 -6.57 -33.65 -5.18
C SER A 15 -5.69 -32.43 -4.95
N THR A 16 -5.43 -31.65 -5.99
CA THR A 16 -4.84 -30.31 -5.85
C THR A 16 -5.88 -29.42 -5.18
N ALA A 17 -5.70 -29.11 -3.90
CA ALA A 17 -6.51 -28.10 -3.22
C ALA A 17 -5.98 -26.71 -3.59
N PHE A 18 -6.71 -25.98 -4.43
CA PHE A 18 -6.52 -24.54 -4.53
C PHE A 18 -7.15 -23.92 -3.27
N ALA A 19 -6.32 -23.42 -2.36
CA ALA A 19 -6.82 -22.65 -1.23
C ALA A 19 -7.34 -21.30 -1.76
N GLN A 20 -8.64 -21.03 -1.57
CA GLN A 20 -9.23 -19.74 -1.93
C GLN A 20 -8.72 -18.63 -1.00
N VAL A 21 -8.33 -17.48 -1.55
CA VAL A 21 -8.06 -16.26 -0.78
C VAL A 21 -9.11 -15.21 -1.13
N VAL A 22 -10.38 -15.54 -0.85
CA VAL A 22 -11.49 -14.59 -0.84
C VAL A 22 -11.99 -14.48 0.59
N ILE A 23 -12.10 -13.24 1.06
CA ILE A 23 -12.65 -12.91 2.38
C ILE A 23 -13.70 -11.83 2.17
N PRO A 24 -14.94 -12.08 2.61
CA PRO A 24 -16.05 -12.66 1.83
C PRO A 24 -16.61 -11.71 0.74
N ASP A 25 -16.99 -12.23 -0.44
CA ASP A 25 -17.77 -11.49 -1.45
C ASP A 25 -18.71 -12.39 -2.28
N GLU A 26 -19.82 -11.80 -2.73
CA GLU A 26 -20.70 -12.26 -3.81
C GLU A 26 -20.39 -11.60 -5.17
N ALA A 27 -19.34 -10.77 -5.30
CA ALA A 27 -18.93 -10.18 -6.58
C ALA A 27 -17.77 -10.92 -7.28
N GLU A 28 -17.83 -10.90 -8.62
CA GLU A 28 -16.84 -11.45 -9.56
C GLU A 28 -15.38 -11.29 -9.09
N ILE A 29 -14.63 -12.39 -9.13
CA ILE A 29 -13.20 -12.42 -8.84
C ILE A 29 -12.47 -11.74 -10.01
N ASP A 30 -11.61 -10.76 -9.72
CA ASP A 30 -10.68 -10.24 -10.72
C ASP A 30 -9.68 -11.37 -11.08
N PRO A 31 -9.62 -11.85 -12.34
CA PRO A 31 -8.78 -12.98 -12.72
C PRO A 31 -7.28 -12.70 -12.61
N THR A 32 -6.88 -11.44 -12.36
CA THR A 32 -5.49 -11.02 -12.19
C THR A 32 -5.07 -10.85 -10.72
N ALA A 33 -6.01 -10.97 -9.77
CA ALA A 33 -5.74 -10.72 -8.36
C ALA A 33 -5.42 -12.01 -7.59
N GLU A 34 -4.24 -12.08 -7.00
CA GLU A 34 -3.87 -13.14 -6.03
C GLU A 34 -4.56 -12.95 -4.66
N LEU A 35 -5.03 -11.73 -4.36
CA LEU A 35 -5.75 -11.38 -3.14
C LEU A 35 -6.84 -10.34 -3.44
N LYS A 36 -8.10 -10.71 -3.23
CA LYS A 36 -9.25 -9.79 -3.24
C LYS A 36 -9.91 -9.79 -1.87
N ILE A 37 -10.04 -8.61 -1.26
CA ILE A 37 -10.74 -8.42 0.01
C ILE A 37 -11.91 -7.49 -0.27
N PHE A 38 -13.13 -7.96 -0.01
CA PHE A 38 -14.33 -7.16 -0.14
C PHE A 38 -14.94 -6.90 1.22
N SER A 39 -15.28 -5.65 1.49
CA SER A 39 -16.06 -5.25 2.64
C SER A 39 -16.67 -3.89 2.38
N LEU A 40 -17.92 -3.71 2.81
CA LEU A 40 -18.64 -2.44 2.70
C LEU A 40 -18.28 -1.46 3.84
N ASP A 41 -17.76 -1.98 4.96
CA ASP A 41 -17.60 -1.24 6.21
C ASP A 41 -16.27 -1.50 6.95
N LYS A 42 -15.43 -2.42 6.45
CA LYS A 42 -14.11 -2.76 7.01
C LYS A 42 -13.03 -2.62 5.94
N GLY A 43 -11.78 -2.64 6.40
CA GLY A 43 -10.62 -2.57 5.53
C GLY A 43 -9.46 -3.41 6.07
N VAL A 44 -8.28 -3.20 5.48
CA VAL A 44 -7.06 -3.92 5.84
C VAL A 44 -6.12 -3.01 6.62
N LEU A 45 -5.67 -3.47 7.78
CA LEU A 45 -4.54 -2.86 8.47
C LEU A 45 -3.26 -3.57 8.03
N ILE A 46 -2.41 -2.85 7.29
CA ILE A 46 -1.03 -3.26 7.04
C ILE A 46 -0.16 -3.02 8.30
N PRO A 47 1.09 -3.52 8.38
CA PRO A 47 1.95 -3.32 9.54
C PRO A 47 2.03 -1.84 9.97
N ARG A 48 1.71 -1.58 11.25
CA ARG A 48 1.70 -0.25 11.84
C ARG A 48 2.87 -0.13 12.81
N ILE A 49 3.87 0.66 12.45
CA ILE A 49 5.14 0.75 13.17
C ILE A 49 5.57 2.19 13.37
N THR A 50 6.36 2.46 14.40
CA THR A 50 6.97 3.79 14.60
C THR A 50 8.11 4.03 13.61
N SER A 51 8.56 5.28 13.49
CA SER A 51 9.73 5.60 12.65
C SER A 51 11.00 4.86 13.09
N SER A 52 11.16 4.65 14.41
CA SER A 52 12.28 3.88 14.97
C SER A 52 12.19 2.38 14.61
N GLN A 53 11.00 1.80 14.68
CA GLN A 53 10.81 0.40 14.28
C GLN A 53 10.99 0.21 12.76
N MET A 54 10.57 1.19 11.95
CA MET A 54 10.75 1.17 10.50
C MET A 54 12.23 1.19 10.08
N SER A 55 13.08 1.94 10.78
CA SER A 55 14.53 1.97 10.52
C SER A 55 15.27 0.71 10.97
N LEU A 56 14.67 -0.11 11.82
CA LEU A 56 15.22 -1.39 12.27
C LEU A 56 14.91 -2.56 11.34
N ILE A 57 14.07 -2.37 10.32
CA ILE A 57 13.80 -3.42 9.32
C ILE A 57 15.05 -3.59 8.45
N THR A 58 15.77 -4.69 8.66
CA THR A 58 16.95 -5.06 7.86
C THR A 58 16.50 -5.77 6.59
N SER A 59 17.05 -5.37 5.44
CA SER A 59 16.74 -5.93 4.11
C SER A 59 15.22 -6.00 3.79
N PRO A 60 14.47 -4.89 3.84
CA PRO A 60 13.05 -4.91 3.49
C PRO A 60 12.85 -5.34 2.03
N ALA A 61 11.78 -6.09 1.78
CA ALA A 61 11.40 -6.46 0.42
C ALA A 61 11.01 -5.22 -0.39
N THR A 62 11.42 -5.19 -1.67
CA THR A 62 10.94 -4.16 -2.61
C THR A 62 9.43 -4.26 -2.73
N GLY A 63 8.73 -3.13 -2.61
CA GLY A 63 7.28 -3.11 -2.60
C GLY A 63 6.66 -3.40 -1.23
N LEU A 64 7.42 -3.39 -0.13
CA LEU A 64 6.87 -3.51 1.22
C LEU A 64 6.13 -2.23 1.63
N TRP A 65 4.90 -2.37 2.14
CA TRP A 65 4.07 -1.27 2.64
C TRP A 65 4.01 -1.29 4.17
N VAL A 66 4.14 -0.11 4.77
CA VAL A 66 3.94 0.08 6.21
C VAL A 66 3.19 1.38 6.48
N TYR A 67 2.42 1.42 7.56
CA TYR A 67 1.88 2.67 8.09
C TYR A 67 2.76 3.15 9.26
N ASN A 68 3.44 4.28 9.08
CA ASN A 68 4.29 4.86 10.10
C ASN A 68 3.43 5.65 11.10
N THR A 69 3.30 5.17 12.33
CA THR A 69 2.44 5.77 13.35
C THR A 69 3.01 7.06 13.94
N SER A 70 4.32 7.27 13.87
CA SER A 70 4.97 8.51 14.31
C SER A 70 4.71 9.65 13.33
N GLN A 71 4.76 9.37 12.02
CA GLN A 71 4.52 10.35 10.95
C GLN A 71 3.07 10.36 10.44
N LYS A 72 2.25 9.41 10.91
CA LYS A 72 0.84 9.23 10.52
C LYS A 72 0.63 9.06 9.01
N GLN A 73 1.57 8.39 8.33
CA GLN A 73 1.59 8.29 6.87
C GLN A 73 2.02 6.90 6.39
N PHE A 74 1.57 6.51 5.20
CA PHE A 74 2.00 5.30 4.51
C PHE A 74 3.39 5.46 3.89
N PHE A 75 4.17 4.38 3.94
CA PHE A 75 5.49 4.29 3.31
C PHE A 75 5.60 3.02 2.46
N LEU A 76 6.27 3.17 1.32
CA LEU A 76 6.64 2.10 0.40
C LEU A 76 8.16 1.95 0.40
N TYR A 77 8.69 0.74 0.47
CA TYR A 77 10.12 0.51 0.23
C TYR A 77 10.42 0.31 -1.27
N ASP A 78 11.26 1.17 -1.85
CA ASP A 78 11.58 1.19 -3.30
C ASP A 78 12.83 0.38 -3.69
N ALA A 79 13.27 -0.53 -2.82
CA ALA A 79 14.56 -1.24 -2.86
C ALA A 79 15.77 -0.47 -2.29
N ASN A 80 15.69 0.85 -2.14
CA ASN A 80 16.79 1.66 -1.62
C ASN A 80 16.41 2.41 -0.34
N LYS A 81 15.21 2.98 -0.31
CA LYS A 81 14.70 3.84 0.75
C LYS A 81 13.21 3.67 0.96
N TRP A 82 12.76 4.14 2.11
CA TRP A 82 11.35 4.34 2.39
C TRP A 82 10.87 5.61 1.70
N ILE A 83 9.92 5.47 0.79
CA ILE A 83 9.24 6.57 0.11
C ILE A 83 7.93 6.87 0.85
N PRO A 84 7.72 8.11 1.32
CA PRO A 84 6.43 8.53 1.84
C PRO A 84 5.38 8.60 0.71
N MET A 85 4.19 8.06 0.95
CA MET A 85 3.03 8.31 0.09
C MET A 85 2.39 9.64 0.49
N THR A 86 2.83 10.71 -0.17
CA THR A 86 2.33 12.07 0.08
C THR A 86 1.10 12.37 -0.78
N GLN A 87 0.10 13.01 -0.18
CA GLN A 87 -1.05 13.57 -0.90
C GLN A 87 -0.76 15.01 -1.30
N THR A 88 -1.25 15.44 -2.47
CA THR A 88 -1.30 16.88 -2.80
C THR A 88 -2.49 17.50 -2.08
N LEU A 89 -2.23 18.44 -1.19
CA LEU A 89 -3.29 19.15 -0.47
C LEU A 89 -4.00 20.14 -1.39
N THR A 90 -5.27 20.41 -1.13
CA THR A 90 -6.02 21.46 -1.85
C THR A 90 -6.43 22.53 -0.85
N ALA A 91 -6.08 23.78 -1.13
CA ALA A 91 -6.36 24.91 -0.23
C ALA A 91 -6.62 26.20 -1.02
N THR A 92 -7.17 27.21 -0.36
CA THR A 92 -7.35 28.57 -0.92
C THR A 92 -6.25 29.54 -0.47
N ALA A 93 -5.35 29.09 0.41
CA ALA A 93 -4.24 29.86 0.94
C ALA A 93 -3.06 28.94 1.28
N ASP A 94 -1.88 29.52 1.45
CA ASP A 94 -0.65 28.82 1.81
C ASP A 94 -0.82 28.01 3.10
N PRO A 95 -0.60 26.68 3.06
CA PRO A 95 -0.65 25.87 4.26
C PRO A 95 0.55 26.15 5.19
N VAL A 96 0.35 25.98 6.50
CA VAL A 96 1.22 26.57 7.55
C VAL A 96 2.15 25.55 8.26
N ALA A 97 1.95 24.24 8.11
CA ALA A 97 2.73 23.20 8.80
C ALA A 97 3.12 22.07 7.85
N MET A 98 4.22 22.26 7.10
CA MET A 98 4.45 21.53 5.86
C MET A 98 5.85 20.91 5.82
N ASN A 99 5.94 19.67 5.37
CA ASN A 99 7.20 18.97 5.16
C ASN A 99 7.85 19.39 3.83
N VAL A 100 9.19 19.44 3.78
CA VAL A 100 9.93 19.77 2.55
C VAL A 100 9.53 18.78 1.44
N GLY A 101 9.21 19.31 0.26
CA GLY A 101 8.80 18.52 -0.90
C GLY A 101 7.30 18.24 -0.98
N GLU A 102 6.50 18.75 -0.04
CA GLU A 102 5.04 18.69 -0.16
C GLU A 102 4.52 19.56 -1.31
N TYR A 103 3.44 19.10 -1.91
CA TYR A 103 2.71 19.81 -2.95
C TYR A 103 1.34 20.25 -2.43
N TYR A 104 0.90 21.44 -2.81
CA TYR A 104 -0.50 21.83 -2.65
C TYR A 104 -1.00 22.55 -3.91
N PHE A 105 -2.25 22.30 -4.27
CA PHE A 105 -2.95 23.02 -5.32
C PHE A 105 -3.78 24.14 -4.69
N ASN A 106 -3.49 25.38 -5.09
CA ASN A 106 -4.23 26.56 -4.67
C ASN A 106 -5.43 26.77 -5.62
N THR A 107 -6.65 26.65 -5.10
CA THR A 107 -7.87 26.78 -5.91
C THR A 107 -8.27 28.23 -6.16
N SER A 108 -7.69 29.20 -5.46
CA SER A 108 -7.94 30.62 -5.68
C SER A 108 -7.12 31.17 -6.85
N ASP A 109 -5.90 30.68 -7.06
CA ASP A 109 -5.04 31.10 -8.18
C ASP A 109 -4.88 30.01 -9.28
N ASN A 110 -5.44 28.81 -9.06
CA ASN A 110 -5.34 27.63 -9.92
C ASN A 110 -3.89 27.17 -10.20
N LYS A 111 -3.00 27.28 -9.21
CA LYS A 111 -1.59 26.88 -9.36
C LYS A 111 -1.21 25.76 -8.40
N LEU A 112 -0.30 24.91 -8.87
CA LEU A 112 0.39 23.94 -8.03
C LEU A 112 1.60 24.63 -7.40
N HIS A 113 1.75 24.46 -6.10
CA HIS A 113 2.86 24.98 -5.32
C HIS A 113 3.61 23.81 -4.65
N TYR A 114 4.93 23.92 -4.52
CA TYR A 114 5.75 22.99 -3.74
C TYR A 114 6.49 23.70 -2.60
N TRP A 115 6.63 23.04 -1.45
CA TRP A 115 7.33 23.60 -0.30
C TRP A 115 8.82 23.30 -0.40
N ASN A 116 9.65 24.34 -0.52
CA ASN A 116 11.10 24.17 -0.57
C ASN A 116 11.77 24.13 0.82
N GLY A 117 10.99 24.22 1.90
CA GLY A 117 11.49 24.33 3.28
C GLY A 117 11.48 25.74 3.87
N THR A 118 11.29 26.76 3.03
CA THR A 118 11.29 28.18 3.44
C THR A 118 10.12 28.97 2.86
N ALA A 119 9.68 28.63 1.64
CA ALA A 119 8.60 29.30 0.94
C ALA A 119 7.88 28.33 -0.01
N TRP A 120 6.65 28.72 -0.36
CA TRP A 120 5.87 28.10 -1.43
C TRP A 120 6.35 28.59 -2.78
N ILE A 121 6.69 27.64 -3.65
CA ILE A 121 7.16 27.91 -5.00
C ILE A 121 6.15 27.36 -6.01
N ILE A 122 5.74 28.20 -6.96
CA ILE A 122 4.83 27.79 -8.04
C ILE A 122 5.56 26.80 -8.96
N VAL A 123 4.93 25.65 -9.20
CA VAL A 123 5.40 24.65 -10.16
C VAL A 123 4.87 25.02 -11.55
N GLY A 124 5.78 25.33 -12.48
CA GLY A 124 5.43 25.50 -13.89
C GLY A 124 5.20 26.94 -14.38
N THR A 125 6.09 27.88 -14.04
CA THR A 125 6.23 29.10 -14.85
C THR A 125 7.27 28.85 -15.94
N LEU A 126 6.82 28.68 -17.19
CA LEU A 126 7.67 28.94 -18.37
C LEU A 126 7.71 30.45 -18.63
#